data_AF-A0A931DSF4-F1
#
_entry.id   AF-A0A931DSF4-F1
#
_cell.length_a   1.000
_cell.length_b   1.000
_cell.length_c   1.000
_cell.angle_alpha   90.00
_cell.angle_beta   90.00
_cell.angle_gamma   90.00
#
_symmetry.space_group_name_H-M   'P 1'
#
loop_
_entity.id
_entity.type
_entity.pdbx_description
1 polymer ?
#
loop_
_entity_poly.entity_id
_entity_poly.type
_entity_poly.pdbx_seq_one_letter_code
_entity_poly.pdbx_strand_id
1 'polypeptide(L)'
;MGRPWGRGAIGLLTAAALVGCGAGAGQVDAQRVARAAPGETGKTGKVALRLRQTMNALRFQEVLDTAPPGSAQARTMMNAVDKEAQTVRQRRSLLAAADDAKPIAQQPQMDATIIELDRRGRPVSSGTVLMSPRHPDGVVVPVDRDLSTTDVRWRQWDDQGWYAGKGQGTVDVVPGREGASVDHMLAYPASVMKLMVSFGVLRLVDQGRITLGTAYDYRPAEVNWLCGGPTNKTVGQYIDESLTWSSNAASCALIKLLHDHQAVDTLNKTFQDLGLETLQLKNTNPTTGGRWTNAITMSSLDTAKLLTLVNGAPGKVWTAPDGSPVTSAVLSPSSRRFFLDKLKAQGYNDMLSSANRCGTAYPARGIPHAAPSRWIGTDGTVTVNGSRFGADVRPCNAKAEVTFAHKTGWVNNAAGDAGIVRALPGKGGRSYIVAVFSNLGTQYVDANRPSTPEGIYPYSYTEKFAELGRAIDAYEKTRARLRG
;
A
#
# COMPACT_ATOMS: atom_id res chain seq x y z
N MET A 1 29.12 56.85 13.68
CA MET A 1 30.57 57.14 13.70
C MET A 1 31.20 56.23 14.75
N GLY A 2 32.24 55.46 14.38
CA GLY A 2 32.94 54.54 15.31
C GLY A 2 33.23 53.17 14.70
N ARG A 3 34.31 53.09 13.91
CA ARG A 3 35.09 51.87 13.58
C ARG A 3 36.13 51.64 14.73
N PRO A 4 37.04 50.62 14.76
CA PRO A 4 37.10 49.32 14.07
C PRO A 4 37.72 48.14 14.92
N TRP A 5 37.76 46.94 14.31
CA TRP A 5 38.84 45.92 14.27
C TRP A 5 39.39 45.23 15.54
N GLY A 6 39.45 43.89 15.46
CA GLY A 6 40.41 43.05 16.17
C GLY A 6 40.82 41.85 15.30
N ARG A 7 42.09 41.86 14.86
CA ARG A 7 42.78 40.77 14.14
C ARG A 7 43.30 39.73 15.14
N GLY A 8 43.50 38.50 14.68
CA GLY A 8 44.37 37.52 15.35
C GLY A 8 44.54 36.24 14.55
N ALA A 9 45.69 36.12 13.88
CA ALA A 9 46.16 34.92 13.20
C ALA A 9 47.39 34.36 13.96
N ILE A 10 47.84 33.15 13.57
CA ILE A 10 49.12 32.47 13.90
C ILE A 10 49.01 31.60 15.18
N GLY A 11 49.44 30.33 15.24
CA GLY A 11 50.32 29.59 14.32
C GLY A 11 50.47 28.09 14.64
N LEU A 12 51.48 27.55 13.98
CA LEU A 12 51.81 26.16 13.66
C LEU A 12 52.80 25.51 14.66
N LEU A 13 52.79 24.16 14.69
CA LEU A 13 53.88 23.21 15.09
C LEU A 13 54.24 23.18 16.60
N THR A 14 54.65 22.09 17.27
CA THR A 14 55.28 20.81 16.90
C THR A 14 55.16 19.82 18.09
N ALA A 15 55.43 18.54 17.83
CA ALA A 15 55.36 17.38 18.73
C ALA A 15 56.38 17.32 19.89
N ALA A 16 56.09 16.50 20.92
CA ALA A 16 56.99 15.52 21.53
C ALA A 16 56.26 14.59 22.52
N ALA A 17 56.72 13.35 22.59
CA ALA A 17 56.11 12.17 23.22
C ALA A 17 56.62 11.89 24.65
N LEU A 18 55.96 10.93 25.34
CA LEU A 18 56.52 9.76 26.07
C LEU A 18 55.46 9.22 27.05
N VAL A 19 54.89 8.02 26.81
CA VAL A 19 55.26 6.68 27.34
C VAL A 19 54.37 6.24 28.51
N GLY A 20 53.72 5.09 28.31
CA GLY A 20 53.03 4.31 29.33
C GLY A 20 52.50 3.00 28.75
N CYS A 21 53.23 1.92 29.00
CA CYS A 21 53.00 0.50 28.69
C CYS A 21 51.53 0.05 28.85
N GLY A 22 50.98 -0.98 28.21
CA GLY A 22 51.49 -2.12 27.45
C GLY A 22 50.39 -3.20 27.42
N ALA A 23 50.61 -4.25 26.61
CA ALA A 23 49.86 -5.51 26.50
C ALA A 23 48.63 -5.54 25.56
N GLY A 24 48.72 -6.45 24.57
CA GLY A 24 47.55 -6.99 23.86
C GLY A 24 47.55 -6.85 22.34
N ALA A 25 48.61 -7.29 21.65
CA ALA A 25 48.58 -7.46 20.20
C ALA A 25 47.66 -8.64 19.83
N GLY A 26 46.36 -8.37 19.69
CA GLY A 26 45.45 -9.17 18.88
C GLY A 26 45.08 -8.31 17.67
N GLN A 27 45.70 -8.58 16.52
CA GLN A 27 45.27 -8.01 15.24
C GLN A 27 43.81 -8.38 15.03
N VAL A 28 42.91 -7.40 15.22
CA VAL A 28 41.53 -7.52 14.81
C VAL A 28 41.56 -7.43 13.29
N ASP A 29 41.52 -8.61 12.69
CA ASP A 29 41.51 -8.85 11.26
C ASP A 29 40.30 -8.12 10.64
N ALA A 30 40.54 -6.90 10.16
CA ALA A 30 39.58 -6.04 9.47
C ALA A 30 39.23 -6.57 8.05
N GLN A 31 39.48 -7.85 7.79
CA GLN A 31 39.16 -8.57 6.55
C GLN A 31 38.36 -9.86 6.81
N ARG A 32 37.34 -9.80 7.66
CA ARG A 32 36.20 -10.73 7.60
C ARG A 32 34.86 -10.05 7.85
N VAL A 33 34.56 -9.01 7.07
CA VAL A 33 33.16 -8.87 6.61
C VAL A 33 32.97 -10.02 5.64
N ALA A 34 32.43 -11.12 6.13
CA ALA A 34 32.00 -12.24 5.30
C ALA A 34 31.11 -11.65 4.20
N ARG A 35 31.68 -11.54 2.99
CA ARG A 35 30.90 -11.58 1.76
C ARG A 35 29.99 -12.79 1.92
N ALA A 36 28.71 -12.56 2.17
CA ALA A 36 27.72 -13.58 1.91
C ALA A 36 28.01 -14.07 0.49
N ALA A 37 28.37 -15.35 0.38
CA ALA A 37 28.48 -15.99 -0.92
C ALA A 37 27.18 -15.71 -1.68
N PRO A 38 27.21 -15.54 -3.02
CA PRO A 38 26.02 -15.53 -3.85
C PRO A 38 25.41 -16.94 -3.82
N GLY A 39 24.77 -17.27 -2.71
CA GLY A 39 24.12 -18.53 -2.43
C GLY A 39 22.69 -18.44 -2.91
N GLU A 40 22.45 -19.05 -4.07
CA GLU A 40 21.16 -19.21 -4.73
C GLU A 40 20.47 -17.89 -5.09
N THR A 41 20.85 -17.33 -6.25
CA THR A 41 19.90 -16.58 -7.07
C THR A 41 18.71 -17.51 -7.34
N GLY A 42 17.68 -17.38 -6.52
CA GLY A 42 16.48 -18.21 -6.59
C GLY A 42 15.96 -18.24 -8.02
N LYS A 43 15.73 -19.44 -8.56
CA LYS A 43 15.08 -19.61 -9.88
C LYS A 43 13.86 -18.70 -9.92
N THR A 44 13.83 -17.76 -10.85
CA THR A 44 12.74 -16.80 -10.98
C THR A 44 11.40 -17.54 -11.01
N GLY A 45 10.53 -17.25 -10.03
CA GLY A 45 9.27 -17.96 -9.86
C GLY A 45 8.35 -17.80 -11.08
N LYS A 46 7.60 -18.86 -11.41
CA LYS A 46 6.64 -18.84 -12.53
C LYS A 46 5.60 -17.73 -12.38
N VAL A 47 5.16 -17.46 -11.14
CA VAL A 47 4.21 -16.39 -10.82
C VAL A 47 4.82 -15.02 -11.09
N ALA A 48 6.09 -14.79 -10.77
CA ALA A 48 6.79 -13.52 -11.01
C ALA A 48 6.94 -13.23 -12.51
N LEU A 49 7.36 -14.23 -13.29
CA LEU A 49 7.47 -14.11 -14.75
C LEU A 49 6.11 -13.83 -15.40
N ARG A 50 5.06 -14.53 -14.95
CA ARG A 50 3.70 -14.29 -15.45
C ARG A 50 3.21 -12.90 -15.09
N LEU A 51 3.45 -12.44 -13.86
CA LEU A 51 3.06 -11.11 -13.41
C LEU A 51 3.75 -10.04 -14.27
N ARG A 52 5.06 -10.16 -14.52
CA ARG A 52 5.80 -9.23 -15.38
C ARG A 52 5.23 -9.18 -16.79
N GLN A 53 5.02 -10.33 -17.41
CA GLN A 53 4.42 -10.42 -18.76
C GLN A 53 3.03 -9.78 -18.81
N THR A 54 2.21 -10.02 -17.78
CA THR A 54 0.85 -9.47 -17.68
C THR A 54 0.90 -7.95 -17.55
N MET A 55 1.71 -7.42 -16.63
CA MET A 55 1.85 -5.98 -16.44
C MET A 55 2.37 -5.29 -17.71
N ASN A 56 3.33 -5.89 -18.42
CA ASN A 56 3.83 -5.33 -19.68
C ASN A 56 2.74 -5.32 -20.76
N ALA A 57 2.01 -6.42 -20.91
CA ALA A 57 0.94 -6.54 -21.90
C ALA A 57 -0.21 -5.53 -21.68
N LEU A 58 -0.45 -5.11 -20.44
CA LEU A 58 -1.50 -4.12 -20.11
C LEU A 58 -1.11 -2.69 -20.45
N ARG A 59 0.17 -2.41 -20.69
CA ARG A 59 0.68 -1.10 -21.15
C ARG A 59 0.15 0.05 -20.27
N PHE A 60 0.53 0.07 -19.00
CA PHE A 60 0.09 1.07 -18.01
C PHE A 60 0.48 2.52 -18.36
N GLN A 61 1.41 2.72 -19.28
CA GLN A 61 1.74 4.01 -19.87
C GLN A 61 0.71 4.53 -20.89
N GLU A 62 -0.26 3.71 -21.31
CA GLU A 62 -1.34 4.14 -22.22
C GLU A 62 -2.54 4.68 -21.46
N VAL A 63 -2.33 5.79 -20.76
CA VAL A 63 -3.36 6.54 -20.04
C VAL A 63 -3.18 8.03 -20.30
N LEU A 64 -4.25 8.78 -20.10
CA LEU A 64 -4.23 10.23 -20.11
C LEU A 64 -4.04 10.76 -18.70
N ASP A 65 -3.13 11.71 -18.52
CA ASP A 65 -3.02 12.60 -17.37
C ASP A 65 -4.00 13.78 -17.58
N THR A 66 -5.03 13.87 -16.74
CA THR A 66 -6.01 14.97 -16.78
C THR A 66 -5.55 16.20 -16.00
N ALA A 67 -4.42 16.14 -15.31
CA ALA A 67 -3.85 17.23 -14.54
C ALA A 67 -2.33 17.34 -14.74
N PRO A 68 -1.84 17.44 -16.00
CA PRO A 68 -0.41 17.53 -16.25
C PRO A 68 0.16 18.82 -15.63
N PRO A 69 1.47 18.84 -15.26
CA PRO A 69 2.11 20.02 -14.68
C PRO A 69 1.84 21.29 -15.49
N GLY A 70 1.45 22.36 -14.81
CA GLY A 70 1.12 23.65 -15.43
C GLY A 70 -0.33 23.80 -15.92
N SER A 71 -1.13 22.72 -15.97
CA SER A 71 -2.55 22.81 -16.32
C SER A 71 -3.38 23.54 -15.25
N ALA A 72 -4.56 24.03 -15.64
CA ALA A 72 -5.54 24.57 -14.69
C ALA A 72 -5.97 23.52 -13.66
N GLN A 73 -6.20 22.29 -14.14
CA GLN A 73 -6.58 21.17 -13.28
C GLN A 73 -5.52 20.87 -12.23
N ALA A 74 -4.22 20.85 -12.59
CA ALA A 74 -3.13 20.67 -11.63
C ALA A 74 -3.18 21.69 -10.49
N ARG A 75 -3.43 22.97 -10.79
CA ARG A 75 -3.55 24.04 -9.77
C ARG A 75 -4.72 23.80 -8.81
N THR A 76 -5.83 23.24 -9.29
CA THR A 76 -6.98 22.91 -8.44
C THR A 76 -6.79 21.62 -7.63
N MET A 77 -6.00 20.68 -8.15
CA MET A 77 -5.76 19.37 -7.54
C MET A 77 -4.67 19.38 -6.46
N MET A 78 -3.88 20.47 -6.33
CA MET A 78 -2.90 20.64 -5.24
C MET A 78 -3.54 20.61 -3.83
N ASN A 79 -4.87 20.77 -3.72
CA ASN A 79 -5.58 20.96 -2.45
C ASN A 79 -6.72 19.96 -2.15
N ALA A 80 -6.74 18.75 -2.72
CA ALA A 80 -7.81 17.80 -2.37
C ALA A 80 -7.36 16.34 -2.28
N VAL A 81 -7.34 15.82 -1.05
CA VAL A 81 -7.31 14.37 -0.77
C VAL A 81 -8.35 14.02 0.28
N ASP A 82 -9.53 14.61 0.19
CA ASP A 82 -10.65 14.12 0.99
C ASP A 82 -11.88 13.84 0.14
N LYS A 83 -12.05 12.54 -0.09
CA LYS A 83 -13.23 11.96 -0.71
C LYS A 83 -14.48 12.09 0.16
N GLU A 84 -14.34 12.39 1.45
CA GLU A 84 -15.47 12.58 2.38
C GLU A 84 -16.04 14.01 2.30
N ALA A 85 -15.19 15.04 2.19
CA ALA A 85 -15.61 16.42 2.02
C ALA A 85 -16.31 16.73 0.68
N GLN A 86 -16.32 15.77 -0.25
CA GLN A 86 -16.83 15.97 -1.60
C GLN A 86 -18.11 15.16 -1.89
N THR A 87 -19.16 15.88 -2.28
CA THR A 87 -20.37 15.28 -2.87
C THR A 87 -20.01 14.47 -4.12
N VAL A 88 -20.88 13.52 -4.50
CA VAL A 88 -20.70 12.75 -5.75
C VAL A 88 -20.60 13.68 -6.97
N ARG A 89 -21.37 14.78 -7.00
CA ARG A 89 -21.31 15.80 -8.05
C ARG A 89 -19.95 16.50 -8.10
N GLN A 90 -19.40 16.90 -6.95
CA GLN A 90 -18.08 17.52 -6.87
C GLN A 90 -16.97 16.55 -7.31
N ARG A 91 -17.01 15.30 -6.83
CA ARG A 91 -16.07 14.25 -7.26
C ARG A 91 -16.12 14.03 -8.78
N ARG A 92 -17.33 13.94 -9.35
CA ARG A 92 -17.49 13.82 -10.81
C ARG A 92 -16.88 15.02 -11.55
N SER A 93 -17.06 16.23 -11.04
CA SER A 93 -16.47 17.44 -11.66
C SER A 93 -14.94 17.43 -11.63
N LEU A 94 -14.34 16.96 -10.53
CA LEU A 94 -12.88 16.85 -10.41
C LEU A 94 -12.30 15.76 -11.30
N LEU A 95 -13.08 14.68 -11.51
CA LEU A 95 -12.66 13.53 -12.33
C LEU A 95 -13.20 13.58 -13.76
N ALA A 96 -13.84 14.68 -14.17
CA ALA A 96 -14.31 14.87 -15.53
C ALA A 96 -13.12 14.89 -16.50
N ALA A 97 -13.37 14.52 -17.77
CA ALA A 97 -12.36 14.72 -18.80
C ALA A 97 -11.97 16.21 -18.84
N ALA A 98 -10.67 16.48 -18.84
CA ALA A 98 -10.14 17.82 -18.99
C ALA A 98 -9.82 18.06 -20.47
N ASP A 99 -10.17 19.23 -21.00
CA ASP A 99 -9.85 19.62 -22.39
C ASP A 99 -8.33 19.55 -22.67
N ASP A 100 -7.53 19.73 -21.63
CA ASP A 100 -6.05 19.66 -21.66
C ASP A 100 -5.47 18.29 -21.29
N ALA A 101 -6.27 17.21 -21.29
CA ALA A 101 -5.75 15.88 -20.97
C ALA A 101 -4.66 15.45 -21.97
N LYS A 102 -3.54 14.93 -21.48
CA LYS A 102 -2.38 14.54 -22.29
C LYS A 102 -1.97 13.11 -21.99
N PRO A 103 -1.34 12.37 -22.92
CA PRO A 103 -0.69 11.12 -22.56
C PRO A 103 0.25 11.32 -21.36
N ILE A 104 0.29 10.34 -20.44
CA ILE A 104 1.23 10.38 -19.32
C ILE A 104 2.67 10.54 -19.82
N ALA A 105 3.46 11.35 -19.12
CA ALA A 105 4.78 11.76 -19.59
C ALA A 105 5.81 10.61 -19.70
N GLN A 106 5.59 9.51 -18.96
CA GLN A 106 6.52 8.38 -18.88
C GLN A 106 5.85 7.14 -18.28
N GLN A 107 6.53 5.98 -18.31
CA GLN A 107 6.06 4.74 -17.67
C GLN A 107 5.79 4.98 -16.17
N PRO A 108 4.57 4.70 -15.68
CA PRO A 108 4.25 4.82 -14.25
C PRO A 108 5.11 3.92 -13.37
N GLN A 109 5.33 4.35 -12.13
CA GLN A 109 5.76 3.45 -11.07
C GLN A 109 4.64 2.44 -10.82
N MET A 110 4.99 1.17 -10.90
CA MET A 110 4.13 0.04 -10.53
C MET A 110 4.91 -0.85 -9.59
N ASP A 111 4.29 -1.25 -8.48
CA ASP A 111 4.83 -2.19 -7.52
C ASP A 111 3.77 -3.24 -7.22
N ALA A 112 3.99 -4.49 -7.65
CA ALA A 112 3.02 -5.57 -7.53
C ALA A 112 3.65 -6.83 -6.94
N THR A 113 3.01 -7.41 -5.92
CA THR A 113 3.39 -8.68 -5.32
C THR A 113 2.22 -9.64 -5.25
N ILE A 114 2.47 -10.89 -5.63
CA ILE A 114 1.61 -12.04 -5.36
C ILE A 114 2.32 -13.00 -4.41
N ILE A 115 1.63 -13.48 -3.38
CA ILE A 115 2.04 -14.63 -2.57
C ILE A 115 1.02 -15.74 -2.80
N GLU A 116 1.45 -16.83 -3.43
CA GLU A 116 0.63 -18.03 -3.61
C GLU A 116 0.54 -18.78 -2.29
N LEU A 117 -0.66 -19.23 -1.91
CA LEU A 117 -0.91 -19.96 -0.68
C LEU A 117 -1.31 -21.42 -0.94
N ASP A 118 -0.93 -22.32 -0.05
CA ASP A 118 -1.47 -23.68 -0.03
C ASP A 118 -2.89 -23.72 0.59
N ARG A 119 -3.50 -24.91 0.61
CA ARG A 119 -4.85 -25.12 1.19
C ARG A 119 -4.96 -24.77 2.69
N ARG A 120 -3.82 -24.70 3.40
CA ARG A 120 -3.75 -24.29 4.81
C ARG A 120 -3.43 -22.81 4.97
N GLY A 121 -3.24 -22.07 3.88
CA GLY A 121 -2.90 -20.67 3.88
C GLY A 121 -1.42 -20.37 4.10
N ARG A 122 -0.51 -21.35 3.93
CA ARG A 122 0.94 -21.13 4.02
C ARG A 122 1.50 -20.61 2.69
N PRO A 123 2.42 -19.64 2.70
CA PRO A 123 3.15 -19.23 1.51
C PRO A 123 3.87 -20.42 0.85
N VAL A 124 3.72 -20.58 -0.46
CA VAL A 124 4.43 -21.62 -1.24
C VAL A 124 5.25 -21.05 -2.40
N SER A 125 4.94 -19.84 -2.83
CA SER A 125 5.72 -19.10 -3.83
C SER A 125 5.33 -17.63 -3.76
N SER A 126 6.18 -16.77 -4.29
CA SER A 126 5.91 -15.35 -4.45
C SER A 126 6.42 -14.83 -5.78
N GLY A 127 5.87 -13.72 -6.21
CA GLY A 127 6.39 -12.96 -7.33
C GLY A 127 6.19 -11.48 -7.11
N THR A 128 7.28 -10.72 -7.13
CA THR A 128 7.30 -9.27 -7.01
C THR A 128 7.84 -8.67 -8.29
N VAL A 129 7.11 -7.70 -8.86
CA VAL A 129 7.46 -7.04 -10.11
C VAL A 129 7.35 -5.53 -9.93
N LEU A 130 8.37 -4.84 -10.40
CA LEU A 130 8.43 -3.38 -10.42
C LEU A 130 8.43 -2.89 -11.86
N MET A 131 7.69 -1.82 -12.15
CA MET A 131 7.83 -1.03 -13.38
C MET A 131 8.17 0.40 -13.01
N SER A 132 8.96 1.05 -13.86
CA SER A 132 9.37 2.44 -13.69
C SER A 132 9.80 3.00 -15.06
N PRO A 133 10.09 4.31 -15.17
CA PRO A 133 10.70 4.87 -16.38
C PRO A 133 12.02 4.18 -16.79
N ARG A 134 12.76 3.60 -15.83
CA ARG A 134 13.99 2.83 -16.09
C ARG A 134 13.74 1.36 -16.43
N HIS A 135 12.58 0.83 -16.05
CA HIS A 135 12.18 -0.56 -16.30
C HIS A 135 10.78 -0.60 -16.92
N PRO A 136 10.60 -0.10 -18.17
CA PRO A 136 9.29 0.01 -18.80
C PRO A 136 8.59 -1.34 -19.01
N ASP A 137 9.36 -2.37 -19.33
CA ASP A 137 8.86 -3.75 -19.52
C ASP A 137 8.69 -4.52 -18.20
N GLY A 138 9.03 -3.89 -17.08
CA GLY A 138 9.04 -4.46 -15.74
C GLY A 138 10.28 -5.31 -15.43
N VAL A 139 10.68 -5.30 -14.16
CA VAL A 139 11.76 -6.11 -13.59
C VAL A 139 11.19 -7.02 -12.51
N VAL A 140 11.58 -8.30 -12.54
CA VAL A 140 11.26 -9.21 -11.44
C VAL A 140 12.26 -8.97 -10.32
N VAL A 141 11.74 -8.73 -9.12
CA VAL A 141 12.56 -8.59 -7.92
C VAL A 141 12.94 -9.98 -7.41
N PRO A 142 14.23 -10.28 -7.19
CA PRO A 142 14.65 -11.48 -6.49
C PRO A 142 14.13 -11.46 -5.06
N VAL A 143 13.34 -12.46 -4.69
CA VAL A 143 12.79 -12.63 -3.35
C VAL A 143 13.26 -13.97 -2.79
N ASP A 144 13.81 -13.96 -1.58
CA ASP A 144 14.31 -15.16 -0.91
C ASP A 144 13.17 -15.96 -0.23
N ARG A 145 13.56 -17.05 0.44
CA ARG A 145 12.63 -17.94 1.17
C ARG A 145 11.92 -17.26 2.35
N ASP A 146 12.46 -16.16 2.85
CA ASP A 146 11.93 -15.39 3.97
C ASP A 146 11.05 -14.22 3.46
N LEU A 147 10.71 -14.25 2.17
CA LEU A 147 9.96 -13.22 1.48
C LEU A 147 10.64 -11.85 1.61
N SER A 148 11.96 -11.83 1.50
CA SER A 148 12.79 -10.64 1.65
C SER A 148 13.57 -10.36 0.37
N THR A 149 13.98 -9.11 0.18
CA THR A 149 14.86 -8.72 -0.91
C THR A 149 15.85 -7.67 -0.45
N THR A 150 17.07 -7.76 -0.94
CA THR A 150 18.10 -6.73 -0.78
C THR A 150 18.42 -6.02 -2.09
N ASP A 151 17.77 -6.42 -3.17
CA ASP A 151 18.11 -6.04 -4.54
C ASP A 151 17.34 -4.80 -5.03
N VAL A 152 16.60 -4.16 -4.12
CA VAL A 152 15.86 -2.93 -4.41
C VAL A 152 16.26 -1.83 -3.42
N ARG A 153 16.66 -0.68 -3.98
CA ARG A 153 16.76 0.60 -3.30
C ARG A 153 15.40 1.29 -3.32
N TRP A 154 14.68 1.18 -2.20
CA TRP A 154 13.37 1.79 -2.04
C TRP A 154 13.49 3.28 -1.73
N ARG A 155 12.86 4.12 -2.55
CA ARG A 155 12.81 5.57 -2.37
C ARG A 155 11.40 6.03 -1.97
N GLN A 156 11.32 7.07 -1.14
CA GLN A 156 10.06 7.74 -0.86
C GLN A 156 9.53 8.40 -2.14
N TRP A 157 8.20 8.48 -2.25
CA TRP A 157 7.57 9.23 -3.33
C TRP A 157 8.02 10.69 -3.36
N ASP A 158 8.34 11.19 -4.55
CA ASP A 158 8.75 12.56 -4.81
C ASP A 158 8.06 13.03 -6.10
N ASP A 159 7.07 13.91 -5.98
CA ASP A 159 6.33 14.45 -7.12
C ASP A 159 7.25 15.24 -8.08
N GLN A 160 8.20 15.99 -7.54
CA GLN A 160 9.16 16.73 -8.35
C GLN A 160 10.11 15.77 -9.06
N GLY A 161 10.62 14.77 -8.33
CA GLY A 161 11.45 13.69 -8.88
C GLY A 161 10.72 12.85 -9.93
N TRP A 162 9.41 12.65 -9.80
CA TRP A 162 8.57 12.00 -10.80
C TRP A 162 8.58 12.77 -12.12
N TYR A 163 8.20 14.05 -12.11
CA TYR A 163 8.07 14.83 -13.35
C TYR A 163 9.42 15.29 -13.94
N ALA A 164 10.41 15.64 -13.11
CA ALA A 164 11.68 16.20 -13.57
C ALA A 164 12.85 15.19 -13.55
N GLY A 165 12.79 14.17 -12.70
CA GLY A 165 13.90 13.26 -12.40
C GLY A 165 13.77 11.85 -12.99
N LYS A 166 12.95 11.67 -14.04
CA LYS A 166 12.65 10.35 -14.64
C LYS A 166 12.20 9.30 -13.61
N GLY A 167 11.45 9.74 -12.60
CA GLY A 167 10.93 8.85 -11.55
C GLY A 167 11.95 8.40 -10.51
N GLN A 168 13.09 9.09 -10.37
CA GLN A 168 14.08 8.79 -9.33
C GLN A 168 13.83 9.64 -8.07
N GLY A 169 13.50 8.98 -6.95
CA GLY A 169 13.39 9.62 -5.65
C GLY A 169 14.74 9.85 -4.98
N THR A 170 14.78 10.76 -4.00
CA THR A 170 16.02 11.21 -3.34
C THR A 170 16.22 10.65 -1.94
N VAL A 171 15.12 10.26 -1.27
CA VAL A 171 15.13 9.80 0.13
C VAL A 171 15.03 8.29 0.19
N ASP A 172 16.03 7.62 0.77
CA ASP A 172 16.00 6.19 1.02
C ASP A 172 15.00 5.83 2.13
N VAL A 173 14.19 4.80 1.87
CA VAL A 173 13.21 4.26 2.84
C VAL A 173 13.89 3.24 3.74
N VAL A 174 14.71 2.37 3.14
CA VAL A 174 15.49 1.34 3.82
C VAL A 174 16.98 1.70 3.67
N PRO A 175 17.69 2.02 4.77
CA PRO A 175 19.11 2.35 4.72
C PRO A 175 19.98 1.20 4.19
N GLY A 176 21.16 1.52 3.64
CA GLY A 176 22.14 0.48 3.24
C GLY A 176 21.82 -0.23 1.93
N ARG A 177 20.94 0.33 1.10
CA ARG A 177 20.52 -0.23 -0.20
C ARG A 177 21.14 0.50 -1.40
N GLU A 178 22.17 1.31 -1.20
CA GLU A 178 22.75 2.18 -2.22
C GLU A 178 23.33 1.40 -3.41
N GLY A 179 23.76 0.15 -3.17
CA GLY A 179 24.32 -0.76 -4.20
C GLY A 179 23.31 -1.76 -4.78
N ALA A 180 22.01 -1.65 -4.48
CA ALA A 180 20.98 -2.52 -5.04
C ALA A 180 20.87 -2.36 -6.57
N SER A 181 20.52 -3.44 -7.29
CA SER A 181 20.46 -3.40 -8.77
C SER A 181 19.23 -2.66 -9.31
N VAL A 182 18.15 -2.61 -8.54
CA VAL A 182 16.92 -1.89 -8.87
C VAL A 182 16.76 -0.69 -7.95
N ASP A 183 16.44 0.47 -8.51
CA ASP A 183 16.10 1.69 -7.74
C ASP A 183 14.66 2.11 -8.11
N HIS A 184 13.79 2.11 -7.10
CA HIS A 184 12.35 2.23 -7.27
C HIS A 184 11.75 3.19 -6.25
N MET A 185 10.89 4.07 -6.75
CA MET A 185 10.16 5.03 -5.93
C MET A 185 8.79 4.45 -5.55
N LEU A 186 8.58 4.22 -4.26
CA LEU A 186 7.32 3.72 -3.75
C LEU A 186 6.24 4.76 -3.99
N ALA A 187 5.17 4.40 -4.70
CA ALA A 187 3.99 5.24 -4.77
C ALA A 187 3.41 5.45 -3.36
N TYR A 188 2.90 6.65 -3.09
CA TYR A 188 2.27 6.95 -1.81
C TYR A 188 1.10 5.97 -1.55
N PRO A 189 1.04 5.27 -0.41
CA PRO A 189 0.08 4.17 -0.20
C PRO A 189 -1.38 4.62 -0.07
N ALA A 190 -1.65 5.93 0.01
CA ALA A 190 -2.99 6.48 0.18
C ALA A 190 -3.73 5.77 1.33
N SER A 191 -5.01 5.42 1.13
CA SER A 191 -5.81 4.72 2.15
C SER A 191 -5.43 3.25 2.39
N VAL A 192 -4.47 2.66 1.65
CA VAL A 192 -3.95 1.31 1.98
C VAL A 192 -3.17 1.35 3.30
N MET A 193 -2.61 2.50 3.67
CA MET A 193 -1.92 2.70 4.97
C MET A 193 -2.79 2.38 6.20
N LYS A 194 -4.12 2.40 6.03
CA LYS A 194 -5.10 2.04 7.07
C LYS A 194 -4.95 0.59 7.51
N LEU A 195 -4.27 -0.25 6.71
CA LEU A 195 -3.83 -1.59 7.13
C LEU A 195 -2.80 -1.52 8.26
N MET A 196 -1.77 -0.67 8.15
CA MET A 196 -0.77 -0.48 9.20
C MET A 196 -1.41 0.09 10.48
N VAL A 197 -2.29 1.08 10.33
CA VAL A 197 -3.02 1.71 11.44
C VAL A 197 -3.87 0.68 12.18
N SER A 198 -4.68 -0.09 11.46
CA SER A 198 -5.55 -1.11 12.06
C SER A 198 -4.73 -2.23 12.71
N PHE A 199 -3.60 -2.64 12.10
CA PHE A 199 -2.68 -3.58 12.72
C PHE A 199 -2.15 -3.05 14.06
N GLY A 200 -1.66 -1.80 14.10
CA GLY A 200 -1.16 -1.19 15.33
C GLY A 200 -2.21 -1.09 16.43
N VAL A 201 -3.44 -0.70 16.08
CA VAL A 201 -4.54 -0.61 17.07
C VAL A 201 -4.93 -1.99 17.59
N LEU A 202 -4.97 -3.01 16.72
CA LEU A 202 -5.25 -4.38 17.15
C LEU A 202 -4.11 -4.98 18.00
N ARG A 203 -2.86 -4.54 17.82
CA ARG A 203 -1.78 -4.87 18.75
C ARG A 203 -2.03 -4.28 20.14
N LEU A 204 -2.54 -3.05 20.24
CA LEU A 204 -2.93 -2.48 21.54
C LEU A 204 -4.08 -3.26 22.19
N VAL A 205 -5.03 -3.75 21.38
CA VAL A 205 -6.11 -4.64 21.85
C VAL A 205 -5.54 -5.94 22.40
N ASP A 206 -4.66 -6.60 21.65
CA ASP A 206 -4.04 -7.87 22.06
C ASP A 206 -3.14 -7.73 23.30
N GLN A 207 -2.57 -6.55 23.50
CA GLN A 207 -1.80 -6.19 24.70
C GLN A 207 -2.69 -5.81 25.91
N GLY A 208 -4.01 -5.79 25.75
CA GLY A 208 -4.95 -5.40 26.80
C GLY A 208 -4.93 -3.91 27.15
N ARG A 209 -4.30 -3.06 26.32
CA ARG A 209 -4.19 -1.62 26.55
C ARG A 209 -5.49 -0.88 26.24
N ILE A 210 -6.29 -1.43 25.33
CA ILE A 210 -7.63 -0.97 24.94
C ILE A 210 -8.47 -2.20 24.57
N THR A 211 -9.77 -2.02 24.36
CA THR A 211 -10.65 -3.05 23.78
C THR A 211 -11.35 -2.50 22.55
N LEU A 212 -11.89 -3.38 21.70
CA LEU A 212 -12.72 -2.94 20.56
C LEU A 212 -13.99 -2.20 21.01
N GLY A 213 -14.48 -2.46 22.21
CA GLY A 213 -15.64 -1.78 22.79
C GLY A 213 -15.31 -0.46 23.52
N THR A 214 -14.02 -0.16 23.72
CA THR A 214 -13.58 1.08 24.37
C THR A 214 -14.07 2.28 23.56
N ALA A 215 -14.84 3.16 24.18
CA ALA A 215 -15.17 4.46 23.60
C ALA A 215 -13.90 5.32 23.54
N TYR A 216 -13.60 5.87 22.37
CA TYR A 216 -12.52 6.82 22.18
C TYR A 216 -13.11 8.18 21.81
N ASP A 217 -12.98 9.12 22.74
CA ASP A 217 -13.39 10.51 22.58
C ASP A 217 -12.30 11.26 21.79
N TYR A 218 -12.43 11.19 20.46
CA TYR A 218 -11.51 11.84 19.55
C TYR A 218 -11.74 13.36 19.58
N ARG A 219 -10.76 14.07 20.12
CA ARG A 219 -10.73 15.54 20.19
C ARG A 219 -9.49 16.06 19.46
N PRO A 220 -9.58 16.37 18.16
CA PRO A 220 -8.46 16.96 17.45
C PRO A 220 -8.21 18.39 17.93
N ALA A 221 -6.94 18.79 17.99
CA ALA A 221 -6.58 20.17 18.35
C ALA A 221 -7.07 21.21 17.32
N GLU A 222 -7.26 20.79 16.06
CA GLU A 222 -7.80 21.60 14.98
C GLU A 222 -8.80 20.78 14.16
N VAL A 223 -9.92 21.41 13.78
CA VAL A 223 -10.85 20.83 12.81
C VAL A 223 -10.33 21.13 11.41
N ASN A 224 -10.05 20.10 10.63
CA ASN A 224 -9.66 20.24 9.23
C ASN A 224 -10.44 19.26 8.36
N TRP A 225 -10.37 19.49 7.06
CA TRP A 225 -11.12 18.70 6.08
C TRP A 225 -10.74 17.21 6.09
N LEU A 226 -9.48 16.86 6.35
CA LEU A 226 -9.02 15.47 6.32
C LEU A 226 -9.52 14.66 7.52
N CYS A 227 -9.42 15.25 8.71
CA CYS A 227 -9.62 14.55 9.97
C CYS A 227 -10.97 14.84 10.63
N GLY A 228 -11.73 15.81 10.11
CA GLY A 228 -13.03 16.20 10.64
C GLY A 228 -12.96 16.83 12.03
N GLY A 229 -14.13 16.93 12.66
CA GLY A 229 -14.29 17.46 14.01
C GLY A 229 -14.30 16.39 15.11
N PRO A 230 -14.57 16.79 16.37
CA PRO A 230 -14.66 15.85 17.49
C PRO A 230 -15.73 14.78 17.26
N THR A 231 -15.41 13.54 17.62
CA THR A 231 -16.34 12.40 17.56
C THR A 231 -16.11 11.45 18.72
N ASN A 232 -17.14 10.71 19.12
CA ASN A 232 -17.04 9.67 20.14
C ASN A 232 -17.65 8.37 19.60
N LYS A 233 -16.79 7.37 19.39
CA LYS A 233 -17.16 6.05 18.88
C LYS A 233 -16.31 5.00 19.57
N THR A 234 -16.76 3.75 19.52
CA THR A 234 -15.91 2.63 19.94
C THR A 234 -14.72 2.47 19.00
N VAL A 235 -13.59 1.96 19.50
CA VAL A 235 -12.41 1.62 18.68
C VAL A 235 -12.80 0.70 17.52
N GLY A 236 -13.66 -0.28 17.77
CA GLY A 236 -14.17 -1.19 16.74
C GLY A 236 -14.98 -0.50 15.65
N GLN A 237 -15.76 0.53 15.97
CA GLN A 237 -16.48 1.35 14.99
C GLN A 237 -15.51 2.18 14.14
N TYR A 238 -14.50 2.82 14.74
CA TYR A 238 -13.49 3.54 13.96
C TYR A 238 -12.73 2.61 13.00
N ILE A 239 -12.37 1.39 13.42
CA ILE A 239 -11.75 0.41 12.52
C ILE A 239 -12.72 -0.03 11.41
N ASP A 240 -14.00 -0.26 11.72
CA ASP A 240 -15.01 -0.60 10.71
C ASP A 240 -15.09 0.50 9.65
N GLU A 241 -15.23 1.76 10.03
CA GLU A 241 -15.35 2.87 9.09
C GLU A 241 -14.06 3.09 8.29
N SER A 242 -12.91 3.04 8.97
CA SER A 242 -11.58 3.17 8.36
C SER A 242 -11.29 2.08 7.32
N LEU A 243 -11.74 0.84 7.53
CA LEU A 243 -11.47 -0.26 6.61
C LEU A 243 -12.57 -0.45 5.56
N THR A 244 -13.85 -0.39 5.94
CA THR A 244 -14.96 -0.85 5.10
C THR A 244 -15.41 0.18 4.07
N TRP A 245 -15.38 1.47 4.40
CA TRP A 245 -15.64 2.54 3.43
C TRP A 245 -14.50 3.56 3.41
N SER A 246 -13.38 3.21 4.03
CA SER A 246 -12.13 3.96 3.89
C SER A 246 -12.19 5.36 4.49
N SER A 247 -12.85 5.51 5.64
CA SER A 247 -13.05 6.82 6.26
C SER A 247 -11.73 7.53 6.58
N ASN A 248 -11.62 8.83 6.32
CA ASN A 248 -10.45 9.61 6.68
C ASN A 248 -10.50 10.06 8.13
N ALA A 249 -11.63 10.63 8.57
CA ALA A 249 -11.83 11.03 9.97
C ALA A 249 -11.62 9.85 10.95
N ALA A 250 -12.16 8.67 10.64
CA ALA A 250 -11.97 7.49 11.49
C ALA A 250 -10.50 7.05 11.56
N SER A 251 -9.76 7.14 10.45
CA SER A 251 -8.33 6.81 10.46
C SER A 251 -7.50 7.84 11.21
N CYS A 252 -7.83 9.14 11.11
CA CYS A 252 -7.21 10.17 11.93
C CYS A 252 -7.44 9.88 13.42
N ALA A 253 -8.67 9.52 13.81
CA ALA A 253 -8.96 9.12 15.18
C ALA A 253 -8.11 7.93 15.64
N LEU A 254 -7.96 6.89 14.82
CA LEU A 254 -7.12 5.72 15.14
C LEU A 254 -5.62 6.05 15.19
N ILE A 255 -5.12 6.93 14.33
CA ILE A 255 -3.71 7.37 14.37
C ILE A 255 -3.47 8.22 15.61
N LYS A 256 -4.38 9.13 15.95
CA LYS A 256 -4.31 9.90 17.19
C LYS A 256 -4.35 8.97 18.40
N LEU A 257 -5.21 7.95 18.40
CA LEU A 257 -5.25 6.92 19.45
C LEU A 257 -3.88 6.22 19.58
N LEU A 258 -3.21 5.88 18.47
CA LEU A 258 -1.85 5.33 18.53
C LEU A 258 -0.86 6.32 19.18
N HIS A 259 -0.94 7.61 18.86
CA HIS A 259 -0.09 8.64 19.48
C HIS A 259 -0.37 8.81 20.98
N ASP A 260 -1.64 8.87 21.38
CA ASP A 260 -2.05 8.97 22.77
C ASP A 260 -1.55 7.77 23.60
N HIS A 261 -1.36 6.61 22.95
CA HIS A 261 -0.77 5.41 23.52
C HIS A 261 0.74 5.25 23.25
N GLN A 262 1.43 6.28 22.74
CA GLN A 262 2.85 6.26 22.38
C GLN A 262 3.25 5.06 21.50
N ALA A 263 2.33 4.64 20.63
CA ALA A 263 2.41 3.37 19.92
C ALA A 263 2.91 3.50 18.47
N VAL A 264 3.03 4.72 17.94
CA VAL A 264 3.48 4.94 16.54
C VAL A 264 4.93 4.49 16.34
N ASP A 265 5.85 4.88 17.22
CA ASP A 265 7.26 4.45 17.12
C ASP A 265 7.40 2.94 17.36
N THR A 266 6.69 2.40 18.35
CA THR A 266 6.64 0.95 18.60
C THR A 266 6.07 0.18 17.40
N LEU A 267 5.08 0.73 16.70
CA LEU A 267 4.52 0.12 15.49
C LEU A 267 5.55 0.09 14.37
N ASN A 268 6.24 1.20 14.11
CA ASN A 268 7.31 1.25 13.11
C ASN A 268 8.43 0.26 13.46
N LYS A 269 8.86 0.21 14.72
CA LYS A 269 9.85 -0.77 15.20
C LYS A 269 9.38 -2.21 15.04
N THR A 270 8.10 -2.48 15.33
CA THR A 270 7.50 -3.81 15.12
C THR A 270 7.59 -4.22 13.65
N PHE A 271 7.37 -3.31 12.70
CA PHE A 271 7.54 -3.63 11.29
C PHE A 271 8.99 -3.96 10.94
N GLN A 272 9.97 -3.21 11.47
CA GLN A 272 11.39 -3.54 11.27
C GLN A 272 11.74 -4.93 11.83
N ASP A 273 11.27 -5.23 13.05
CA ASP A 273 11.53 -6.51 13.72
C ASP A 273 10.89 -7.70 12.99
N LEU A 274 9.79 -7.47 12.28
CA LEU A 274 9.15 -8.47 11.45
C LEU A 274 9.77 -8.59 10.05
N GLY A 275 10.76 -7.78 9.70
CA GLY A 275 11.32 -7.70 8.35
C GLY A 275 10.33 -7.13 7.32
N LEU A 276 9.53 -6.16 7.74
CA LEU A 276 8.57 -5.39 6.94
C LEU A 276 9.07 -3.94 6.78
N GLU A 277 10.34 -3.80 6.40
CA GLU A 277 11.14 -2.57 6.55
C GLU A 277 10.55 -1.35 5.82
N THR A 278 9.83 -1.57 4.72
CA THR A 278 9.20 -0.51 3.93
C THR A 278 7.88 -0.02 4.50
N LEU A 279 7.27 -0.72 5.47
CA LEU A 279 6.06 -0.26 6.17
C LEU A 279 6.43 0.79 7.20
N GLN A 280 6.16 2.06 6.90
CA GLN A 280 6.49 3.17 7.77
C GLN A 280 5.28 4.10 7.95
N LEU A 281 4.86 4.33 9.19
CA LEU A 281 3.84 5.31 9.57
C LEU A 281 4.52 6.50 10.23
N LYS A 282 5.33 7.24 9.47
CA LYS A 282 6.13 8.36 9.96
C LYS A 282 5.43 9.70 9.74
N ASN A 283 5.84 10.70 10.52
CA ASN A 283 5.46 12.11 10.37
C ASN A 283 3.95 12.41 10.44
N THR A 284 3.15 11.51 11.02
CA THR A 284 1.74 11.79 11.32
C THR A 284 1.64 12.80 12.46
N ASN A 285 0.60 13.64 12.46
CA ASN A 285 0.40 14.65 13.49
C ASN A 285 -0.18 14.03 14.78
N PRO A 286 0.48 14.13 15.94
CA PRO A 286 -0.03 13.55 17.19
C PRO A 286 -1.30 14.21 17.74
N THR A 287 -1.60 15.46 17.38
CA THR A 287 -2.77 16.18 17.93
C THR A 287 -4.04 15.99 17.11
N THR A 288 -3.92 15.52 15.86
CA THR A 288 -5.06 15.29 14.96
C THR A 288 -5.08 13.90 14.35
N GLY A 289 -3.96 13.17 14.34
CA GLY A 289 -3.79 11.95 13.54
C GLY A 289 -3.62 12.20 12.04
N GLY A 290 -3.57 13.46 11.59
CA GLY A 290 -3.41 13.88 10.20
C GLY A 290 -1.96 13.93 9.71
N ARG A 291 -1.68 14.86 8.78
CA ARG A 291 -0.38 15.05 8.10
C ARG A 291 0.09 13.78 7.37
N TRP A 292 -0.78 13.23 6.53
CA TRP A 292 -0.43 12.06 5.72
C TRP A 292 0.35 12.48 4.49
N THR A 293 1.64 12.11 4.45
CA THR A 293 2.62 12.59 3.47
C THR A 293 3.44 11.42 2.92
N ASN A 294 4.36 11.69 1.98
CA ASN A 294 5.24 10.68 1.36
C ASN A 294 6.20 9.97 2.34
N ALA A 295 6.30 10.46 3.59
CA ALA A 295 7.01 9.77 4.66
C ALA A 295 6.25 8.51 5.15
N ILE A 296 4.97 8.37 4.82
CA ILE A 296 4.22 7.12 5.00
C ILE A 296 4.48 6.25 3.78
N THR A 297 5.11 5.10 3.98
CA THR A 297 5.54 4.21 2.88
C THR A 297 5.02 2.80 3.06
N MET A 298 4.80 2.12 1.94
CA MET A 298 4.53 0.69 1.87
C MET A 298 5.02 0.17 0.52
N SER A 299 5.78 -0.94 0.50
CA SER A 299 5.96 -1.75 -0.71
C SER A 299 4.87 -2.80 -0.83
N SER A 300 4.62 -3.30 -2.04
CA SER A 300 3.72 -4.41 -2.28
C SER A 300 4.19 -5.68 -1.56
N LEU A 301 5.50 -5.91 -1.49
CA LEU A 301 6.07 -7.09 -0.85
C LEU A 301 5.77 -7.10 0.65
N ASP A 302 6.09 -6.03 1.37
CA ASP A 302 5.84 -5.99 2.82
C ASP A 302 4.34 -5.89 3.14
N THR A 303 3.55 -5.28 2.26
CA THR A 303 2.09 -5.27 2.40
C THR A 303 1.51 -6.68 2.26
N ALA A 304 1.99 -7.46 1.29
CA ALA A 304 1.58 -8.85 1.10
C ALA A 304 2.01 -9.74 2.29
N LYS A 305 3.20 -9.51 2.86
CA LYS A 305 3.65 -10.17 4.09
C LYS A 305 2.77 -9.82 5.29
N LEU A 306 2.43 -8.55 5.48
CA LEU A 306 1.48 -8.12 6.52
C LEU A 306 0.14 -8.86 6.37
N LEU A 307 -0.40 -8.93 5.15
CA LEU A 307 -1.64 -9.65 4.88
C LEU A 307 -1.50 -11.17 5.07
N THR A 308 -0.30 -11.75 4.97
CA THR A 308 -0.03 -13.16 5.31
C THR A 308 -0.21 -13.42 6.81
N LEU A 309 0.21 -12.46 7.65
CA LEU A 309 -0.02 -12.50 9.10
C LEU A 309 -1.50 -12.39 9.42
N VAL A 310 -2.19 -11.41 8.81
CA VAL A 310 -3.64 -11.20 8.97
C VAL A 310 -4.45 -12.41 8.48
N ASN A 311 -4.03 -13.04 7.38
CA ASN A 311 -4.61 -14.27 6.83
C ASN A 311 -4.65 -15.42 7.85
N GLY A 312 -3.72 -15.43 8.82
CA GLY A 312 -3.62 -16.46 9.84
C GLY A 312 -2.83 -17.69 9.38
N ALA A 313 -1.83 -17.50 8.51
CA ALA A 313 -0.99 -18.59 8.03
C ALA A 313 -0.39 -19.40 9.21
N PRO A 314 -0.47 -20.74 9.18
CA PRO A 314 -0.06 -21.58 10.31
C PRO A 314 1.46 -21.80 10.33
N GLY A 315 2.01 -21.96 11.53
CA GLY A 315 3.44 -22.20 11.75
C GLY A 315 4.31 -20.98 11.42
N LYS A 316 5.59 -21.24 11.13
CA LYS A 316 6.53 -20.22 10.68
C LYS A 316 6.17 -19.78 9.25
N VAL A 317 5.99 -18.47 9.07
CA VAL A 317 5.73 -17.87 7.74
C VAL A 317 7.02 -17.40 7.07
N TRP A 318 7.94 -16.83 7.84
CA TRP A 318 9.33 -16.50 7.45
C TRP A 318 10.18 -16.32 8.70
N THR A 319 11.47 -16.07 8.52
CA THR A 319 12.45 -15.79 9.57
C THR A 319 12.71 -14.27 9.62
N ALA A 320 12.56 -13.67 10.80
CA ALA A 320 12.84 -12.24 11.04
C ALA A 320 14.34 -11.92 10.90
N PRO A 321 14.72 -10.63 10.78
CA PRO A 321 16.13 -10.21 10.71
C PRO A 321 16.98 -10.67 11.90
N ASP A 322 16.39 -10.83 13.09
CA ASP A 322 17.06 -11.33 14.29
C ASP A 322 17.15 -12.87 14.36
N GLY A 323 16.68 -13.57 13.33
CA GLY A 323 16.64 -15.03 13.26
C GLY A 323 15.40 -15.67 13.90
N SER A 324 14.52 -14.89 14.54
CA SER A 324 13.33 -15.42 15.19
C SER A 324 12.25 -15.86 14.18
N PRO A 325 11.44 -16.88 14.49
CA PRO A 325 10.36 -17.30 13.60
C PRO A 325 9.20 -16.29 13.65
N VAL A 326 8.85 -15.70 12.51
CA VAL A 326 7.61 -14.94 12.39
C VAL A 326 6.46 -15.91 12.18
N THR A 327 5.38 -15.70 12.93
CA THR A 327 4.14 -16.47 12.84
C THR A 327 2.93 -15.55 12.84
N SER A 328 1.75 -16.04 12.47
CA SER A 328 0.53 -15.24 12.54
C SER A 328 0.14 -14.83 13.98
N ALA A 329 0.78 -15.38 15.02
CA ALA A 329 0.55 -15.05 16.43
C ALA A 329 0.97 -13.62 16.82
N VAL A 330 1.59 -12.86 15.91
CA VAL A 330 1.81 -11.41 16.09
C VAL A 330 0.50 -10.64 16.32
N LEU A 331 -0.63 -11.18 15.86
CA LEU A 331 -1.98 -10.76 16.26
C LEU A 331 -2.70 -11.96 16.84
N SER A 332 -3.60 -11.75 17.79
CA SER A 332 -4.46 -12.82 18.33
C SER A 332 -5.41 -13.36 17.26
N PRO A 333 -5.89 -14.61 17.39
CA PRO A 333 -6.91 -15.15 16.48
C PRO A 333 -8.17 -14.27 16.36
N SER A 334 -8.63 -13.66 17.47
CA SER A 334 -9.78 -12.75 17.49
C SER A 334 -9.50 -11.46 16.73
N SER A 335 -8.33 -10.85 16.92
CA SER A 335 -7.94 -9.63 16.21
C SER A 335 -7.77 -9.87 14.73
N ARG A 336 -7.14 -10.99 14.32
CA ARG A 336 -7.06 -11.39 12.90
C ARG A 336 -8.45 -11.59 12.29
N ARG A 337 -9.35 -12.29 13.00
CA ARG A 337 -10.72 -12.52 12.52
C ARG A 337 -11.47 -11.22 12.32
N PHE A 338 -11.43 -10.33 13.32
CA PHE A 338 -12.05 -9.01 13.24
C PHE A 338 -11.50 -8.22 12.04
N PHE A 339 -10.17 -8.17 11.89
CA PHE A 339 -9.51 -7.48 10.78
C PHE A 339 -9.95 -8.05 9.42
N LEU A 340 -9.89 -9.36 9.25
CA LEU A 340 -10.32 -10.04 8.03
C LEU A 340 -11.79 -9.78 7.71
N ASP A 341 -12.67 -9.80 8.72
CA ASP A 341 -14.10 -9.56 8.51
C ASP A 341 -14.37 -8.12 8.08
N LYS A 342 -13.58 -7.13 8.53
CA LYS A 342 -13.65 -5.76 8.01
C LYS A 342 -13.13 -5.64 6.58
N LEU A 343 -12.03 -6.31 6.25
CA LEU A 343 -11.49 -6.32 4.88
C LEU A 343 -12.44 -6.99 3.87
N LYS A 344 -13.15 -8.07 4.27
CA LYS A 344 -14.22 -8.67 3.46
C LYS A 344 -15.42 -7.74 3.24
N ALA A 345 -15.58 -6.76 4.11
CA ALA A 345 -16.68 -5.80 4.06
C ALA A 345 -16.30 -4.49 3.35
N GLN A 346 -15.16 -4.45 2.65
CA GLN A 346 -14.77 -3.32 1.79
C GLN A 346 -15.88 -2.99 0.78
N GLY A 347 -16.31 -1.73 0.78
CA GLY A 347 -17.36 -1.23 -0.09
C GLY A 347 -16.82 -0.74 -1.42
N TYR A 348 -15.63 -0.15 -1.47
CA TYR A 348 -15.04 0.35 -2.71
C TYR A 348 -14.31 -0.78 -3.45
N ASN A 349 -15.05 -1.45 -4.36
CA ASN A 349 -14.56 -2.55 -5.18
C ASN A 349 -14.27 -2.05 -6.61
N ASP A 350 -13.27 -1.19 -6.75
CA ASP A 350 -13.07 -0.34 -7.93
C ASP A 350 -11.65 -0.32 -8.54
N MET A 351 -10.65 -0.98 -7.94
CA MET A 351 -9.28 -1.09 -8.50
C MET A 351 -8.98 -2.48 -9.11
N LEU A 352 -8.55 -3.48 -8.31
CA LEU A 352 -8.28 -4.83 -8.83
C LEU A 352 -9.56 -5.64 -9.06
N SER A 353 -10.68 -5.16 -8.52
CA SER A 353 -12.02 -5.64 -8.83
C SER A 353 -12.89 -4.51 -9.36
N SER A 354 -13.98 -4.90 -10.01
CA SER A 354 -15.05 -4.04 -10.49
C SER A 354 -16.43 -4.54 -10.05
N ALA A 355 -16.50 -5.29 -8.94
CA ALA A 355 -17.72 -5.97 -8.47
C ALA A 355 -18.94 -5.04 -8.30
N ASN A 356 -18.71 -3.75 -7.99
CA ASN A 356 -19.80 -2.77 -7.84
C ASN A 356 -20.43 -2.34 -9.17
N ARG A 357 -19.80 -2.66 -10.32
CA ARG A 357 -20.21 -2.23 -11.66
C ARG A 357 -20.64 -3.42 -12.52
N CYS A 358 -21.46 -4.29 -11.94
CA CYS A 358 -21.94 -5.49 -12.60
C CYS A 358 -22.63 -5.19 -13.93
N GLY A 359 -22.34 -5.99 -14.96
CA GLY A 359 -23.05 -5.91 -16.24
C GLY A 359 -22.65 -4.74 -17.15
N THR A 360 -21.76 -3.85 -16.72
CA THR A 360 -21.24 -2.78 -17.59
C THR A 360 -20.03 -3.27 -18.41
N ALA A 361 -19.78 -2.62 -19.55
CA ALA A 361 -18.58 -2.87 -20.36
C ALA A 361 -17.33 -2.22 -19.74
N TYR A 362 -17.50 -1.09 -19.06
CA TYR A 362 -16.44 -0.32 -18.42
C TYR A 362 -16.74 -0.10 -16.92
N PRO A 363 -15.72 -0.18 -16.05
CA PRO A 363 -14.38 -0.70 -16.34
C PRO A 363 -14.45 -2.20 -16.66
N ALA A 364 -13.39 -2.73 -17.28
CA ALA A 364 -13.22 -4.16 -17.45
C ALA A 364 -13.51 -4.96 -16.17
N ARG A 365 -13.89 -6.23 -16.36
CA ARG A 365 -14.11 -7.16 -15.24
C ARG A 365 -12.78 -7.46 -14.54
N GLY A 366 -12.75 -7.29 -13.22
CA GLY A 366 -11.60 -7.65 -12.37
C GLY A 366 -11.76 -8.96 -11.61
N ILE A 367 -11.17 -9.04 -10.41
CA ILE A 367 -11.27 -10.21 -9.52
C ILE A 367 -12.76 -10.56 -9.28
N PRO A 368 -13.21 -11.80 -9.57
CA PRO A 368 -14.62 -12.16 -9.60
C PRO A 368 -15.16 -12.50 -8.20
N HIS A 369 -15.24 -11.51 -7.32
CA HIS A 369 -15.83 -11.65 -5.99
C HIS A 369 -17.23 -11.03 -5.92
N ALA A 370 -17.98 -11.37 -4.87
CA ALA A 370 -19.26 -10.73 -4.58
C ALA A 370 -19.06 -9.40 -3.83
N ALA A 371 -19.84 -8.38 -4.20
CA ALA A 371 -19.94 -7.16 -3.41
C ALA A 371 -20.55 -7.47 -2.02
N PRO A 372 -20.05 -6.88 -0.92
CA PRO A 372 -20.55 -7.20 0.42
C PRO A 372 -22.01 -6.77 0.62
N SER A 373 -22.82 -7.65 1.21
CA SER A 373 -24.27 -7.46 1.35
C SER A 373 -24.66 -6.20 2.10
N ARG A 374 -23.86 -5.75 3.08
CA ARG A 374 -24.12 -4.51 3.84
C ARG A 374 -24.23 -3.25 2.98
N TRP A 375 -23.69 -3.27 1.76
CA TRP A 375 -23.71 -2.15 0.84
C TRP A 375 -24.77 -2.28 -0.25
N ILE A 376 -25.46 -3.41 -0.33
CA ILE A 376 -26.43 -3.72 -1.37
C ILE A 376 -27.82 -3.31 -0.88
N GLY A 377 -28.44 -2.36 -1.57
CA GLY A 377 -29.82 -1.95 -1.32
C GLY A 377 -30.83 -3.01 -1.76
N THR A 378 -32.10 -2.79 -1.43
CA THR A 378 -33.21 -3.66 -1.88
C THR A 378 -33.35 -3.67 -3.42
N ASP A 379 -32.94 -2.58 -4.08
CA ASP A 379 -32.87 -2.45 -5.54
C ASP A 379 -31.69 -3.23 -6.17
N GLY A 380 -30.86 -3.88 -5.36
CA GLY A 380 -29.67 -4.62 -5.79
C GLY A 380 -28.46 -3.73 -6.09
N THR A 381 -28.57 -2.40 -5.97
CA THR A 381 -27.46 -1.49 -6.24
C THR A 381 -26.56 -1.30 -5.02
N VAL A 382 -25.28 -1.04 -5.27
CA VAL A 382 -24.30 -0.77 -4.21
C VAL A 382 -24.27 0.72 -3.88
N THR A 383 -24.38 1.05 -2.58
CA THR A 383 -24.16 2.40 -2.04
C THR A 383 -23.17 2.36 -0.88
N VAL A 384 -22.06 3.10 -0.99
CA VAL A 384 -20.99 3.13 0.01
C VAL A 384 -20.77 4.56 0.48
N ASN A 385 -21.07 4.84 1.74
CA ASN A 385 -21.01 6.19 2.31
C ASN A 385 -21.64 7.26 1.39
N GLY A 386 -22.91 7.04 1.00
CA GLY A 386 -23.65 7.91 0.07
C GLY A 386 -23.22 7.84 -1.40
N SER A 387 -22.19 7.07 -1.75
CA SER A 387 -21.69 6.91 -3.12
C SER A 387 -22.39 5.74 -3.81
N ARG A 388 -23.31 6.03 -4.74
CA ARG A 388 -24.08 5.02 -5.48
C ARG A 388 -23.35 4.55 -6.74
N PHE A 389 -23.31 3.25 -7.00
CA PHE A 389 -22.65 2.66 -8.19
C PHE A 389 -23.60 2.31 -9.34
N GLY A 390 -24.91 2.30 -9.09
CA GLY A 390 -25.96 2.34 -10.12
C GLY A 390 -26.34 1.01 -10.78
N ALA A 391 -25.50 -0.03 -10.72
CA ALA A 391 -25.80 -1.34 -11.30
C ALA A 391 -26.33 -2.33 -10.25
N ASP A 392 -27.31 -3.17 -10.63
CA ASP A 392 -27.72 -4.33 -9.82
C ASP A 392 -26.61 -5.38 -9.82
N VAL A 393 -26.00 -5.61 -8.66
CA VAL A 393 -24.84 -6.52 -8.53
C VAL A 393 -25.22 -7.98 -8.29
N ARG A 394 -26.50 -8.29 -8.01
CA ARG A 394 -26.94 -9.64 -7.65
C ARG A 394 -26.60 -10.69 -8.72
N PRO A 395 -26.73 -10.44 -10.04
CA PRO A 395 -26.32 -11.40 -11.07
C PRO A 395 -24.82 -11.71 -11.06
N CYS A 396 -23.96 -10.73 -10.74
CA CYS A 396 -22.52 -10.95 -10.63
C CYS A 396 -22.15 -11.63 -9.31
N ASN A 397 -22.82 -11.26 -8.20
CA ASN A 397 -22.64 -11.92 -6.92
C ASN A 397 -22.96 -13.43 -7.00
N ALA A 398 -24.01 -13.82 -7.73
CA ALA A 398 -24.35 -15.22 -7.97
C ALA A 398 -23.27 -15.97 -8.78
N LYS A 399 -22.49 -15.25 -9.60
CA LYS A 399 -21.39 -15.78 -10.41
C LYS A 399 -20.02 -15.65 -9.75
N ALA A 400 -19.95 -15.08 -8.54
CA ALA A 400 -18.70 -14.91 -7.83
C ALA A 400 -17.99 -16.26 -7.66
N GLU A 401 -16.66 -16.21 -7.71
CA GLU A 401 -15.81 -17.38 -7.58
C GLU A 401 -14.93 -17.34 -6.34
N VAL A 402 -14.68 -16.15 -5.80
CA VAL A 402 -13.76 -15.94 -4.68
C VAL A 402 -14.36 -14.98 -3.66
N THR A 403 -13.86 -15.04 -2.43
CA THR A 403 -13.87 -13.89 -1.52
C THR A 403 -12.64 -13.04 -1.78
N PHE A 404 -12.79 -11.72 -1.74
CA PHE A 404 -11.68 -10.79 -1.77
C PHE A 404 -11.75 -9.88 -0.53
N ALA A 405 -10.84 -10.10 0.42
CA ALA A 405 -10.76 -9.32 1.65
C ALA A 405 -9.64 -8.29 1.47
N HIS A 406 -9.99 -7.03 1.19
CA HIS A 406 -9.03 -6.07 0.66
C HIS A 406 -9.20 -4.64 1.17
N LYS A 407 -8.16 -3.84 0.94
CA LYS A 407 -8.16 -2.40 1.18
C LYS A 407 -7.60 -1.71 -0.07
N THR A 408 -8.45 -0.92 -0.69
CA THR A 408 -8.08 -0.01 -1.77
C THR A 408 -7.72 1.39 -1.23
N GLY A 409 -6.91 2.15 -1.95
CA GLY A 409 -6.55 3.52 -1.66
C GLY A 409 -6.27 4.29 -2.93
N TRP A 410 -6.68 5.56 -2.92
CA TRP A 410 -6.38 6.47 -4.00
C TRP A 410 -6.28 7.90 -3.51
N VAL A 411 -5.49 8.65 -4.25
CA VAL A 411 -5.43 10.12 -4.32
C VAL A 411 -5.25 10.47 -5.80
N ASN A 412 -5.01 11.74 -6.16
CA ASN A 412 -4.84 12.13 -7.56
C ASN A 412 -3.69 11.40 -8.25
N ASN A 413 -2.53 11.30 -7.60
CA ASN A 413 -1.28 10.75 -8.12
C ASN A 413 -0.87 9.43 -7.45
N ALA A 414 -1.78 8.73 -6.77
CA ALA A 414 -1.48 7.40 -6.25
C ALA A 414 -2.71 6.50 -6.19
N ALA A 415 -2.49 5.23 -6.43
CA ALA A 415 -3.44 4.14 -6.42
C ALA A 415 -2.83 2.94 -5.69
N GLY A 416 -3.63 2.21 -4.95
CA GLY A 416 -3.22 0.95 -4.37
C GLY A 416 -4.40 0.06 -3.99
N ASP A 417 -4.21 -1.24 -4.09
CA ASP A 417 -5.18 -2.23 -3.61
C ASP A 417 -4.42 -3.47 -3.14
N ALA A 418 -4.74 -3.93 -1.93
CA ALA A 418 -4.09 -5.06 -1.33
C ALA A 418 -5.11 -5.93 -0.59
N GLY A 419 -5.07 -7.23 -0.83
CA GLY A 419 -6.04 -8.14 -0.24
C GLY A 419 -5.70 -9.61 -0.34
N ILE A 420 -6.53 -10.39 0.35
CA ILE A 420 -6.46 -11.85 0.44
C ILE A 420 -7.59 -12.42 -0.40
N VAL A 421 -7.25 -13.29 -1.34
CA VAL A 421 -8.19 -13.97 -2.22
C VAL A 421 -8.29 -15.44 -1.82
N ARG A 422 -9.53 -15.93 -1.72
CA ARG A 422 -9.83 -17.35 -1.45
C ARG A 422 -10.99 -17.81 -2.31
N ALA A 423 -10.82 -18.93 -3.00
CA ALA A 423 -11.89 -19.57 -3.75
C ALA A 423 -13.09 -19.88 -2.85
N LEU A 424 -14.28 -19.64 -3.37
CA LEU A 424 -15.50 -20.21 -2.81
C LEU A 424 -15.51 -21.73 -3.01
N PRO A 425 -16.28 -22.49 -2.20
CA PRO A 425 -16.44 -23.92 -2.37
C PRO A 425 -16.77 -24.30 -3.83
N GLY A 426 -16.06 -25.28 -4.38
CA GLY A 426 -16.22 -25.74 -5.76
C GLY A 426 -15.62 -24.83 -6.86
N LYS A 427 -15.00 -23.70 -6.51
CA LYS A 427 -14.48 -22.71 -7.49
C LYS A 427 -12.97 -22.80 -7.74
N GLY A 428 -12.41 -24.01 -7.69
CA GLY A 428 -11.01 -24.27 -8.09
C GLY A 428 -9.95 -24.07 -7.01
N GLY A 429 -10.34 -23.84 -5.75
CA GLY A 429 -9.45 -23.96 -4.58
C GLY A 429 -8.27 -22.99 -4.49
N ARG A 430 -8.16 -22.00 -5.38
CA ARG A 430 -7.08 -20.99 -5.36
C ARG A 430 -7.12 -20.16 -4.08
N SER A 431 -5.95 -19.88 -3.53
CA SER A 431 -5.78 -18.92 -2.45
C SER A 431 -4.46 -18.20 -2.62
N TYR A 432 -4.50 -16.88 -2.58
CA TYR A 432 -3.33 -16.04 -2.78
C TYR A 432 -3.53 -14.68 -2.12
N ILE A 433 -2.43 -13.96 -1.93
CA ILE A 433 -2.42 -12.57 -1.50
C ILE A 433 -1.92 -11.74 -2.66
N VAL A 434 -2.53 -10.58 -2.86
CA VAL A 434 -2.14 -9.60 -3.88
C VAL A 434 -1.98 -8.24 -3.22
N ALA A 435 -0.93 -7.51 -3.59
CA ALA A 435 -0.77 -6.10 -3.30
C ALA A 435 -0.27 -5.41 -4.57
N VAL A 436 -0.90 -4.30 -4.94
CA VAL A 436 -0.50 -3.47 -6.09
C VAL A 436 -0.52 -2.01 -5.65
N PHE A 437 0.56 -1.30 -5.93
CA PHE A 437 0.69 0.15 -5.77
C PHE A 437 1.13 0.77 -7.09
N SER A 438 0.69 2.00 -7.33
CA SER A 438 1.07 2.78 -8.50
C SER A 438 0.88 4.26 -8.28
N ASN A 439 1.59 5.10 -9.03
CA ASN A 439 1.26 6.51 -9.10
C ASN A 439 0.07 6.82 -10.02
N LEU A 440 -0.56 5.82 -10.65
CA LEU A 440 -1.77 5.99 -11.46
C LEU A 440 -3.04 6.16 -10.59
N GLY A 441 -3.09 7.26 -9.83
CA GLY A 441 -4.27 7.69 -9.09
C GLY A 441 -5.40 8.24 -9.97
N THR A 442 -6.32 8.98 -9.36
CA THR A 442 -7.57 9.40 -10.01
C THR A 442 -7.41 10.40 -11.16
N GLN A 443 -6.24 11.04 -11.31
CA GLN A 443 -5.96 11.93 -12.43
C GLN A 443 -5.59 11.17 -13.71
N TYR A 444 -5.35 9.86 -13.63
CA TYR A 444 -4.93 9.04 -14.76
C TYR A 444 -6.07 8.16 -15.26
N VAL A 445 -6.44 8.33 -16.52
CA VAL A 445 -7.70 7.81 -17.06
C VAL A 445 -7.48 7.13 -18.41
N ASP A 446 -8.33 6.16 -18.75
CA ASP A 446 -8.30 5.55 -20.08
C ASP A 446 -8.80 6.55 -21.12
N ALA A 447 -8.21 6.55 -22.32
CA ALA A 447 -8.59 7.45 -23.41
C ALA A 447 -10.05 7.28 -23.87
N ASN A 448 -10.58 6.06 -23.74
CA ASN A 448 -11.95 5.68 -24.08
C ASN A 448 -12.88 5.64 -22.85
N ARG A 449 -12.47 6.17 -21.70
CA ARG A 449 -13.28 6.15 -20.47
C ARG A 449 -14.63 6.85 -20.72
N PRO A 450 -15.76 6.17 -20.54
CA PRO A 450 -17.07 6.79 -20.74
C PRO A 450 -17.37 7.85 -19.67
N SER A 451 -18.28 8.76 -19.99
CA SER A 451 -18.81 9.69 -18.99
C SER A 451 -19.51 8.92 -17.87
N THR A 452 -19.37 9.44 -16.64
CA THR A 452 -20.10 8.87 -15.50
C THR A 452 -21.53 9.41 -15.50
N PRO A 453 -22.57 8.55 -15.43
CA PRO A 453 -23.95 9.00 -15.31
C PRO A 453 -24.19 9.90 -14.10
N GLU A 454 -25.23 10.73 -14.15
CA GLU A 454 -25.58 11.61 -13.03
C GLU A 454 -25.94 10.82 -11.76
N GLY A 455 -25.49 11.32 -10.61
CA GLY A 455 -25.70 10.68 -9.31
C GLY A 455 -24.89 9.39 -9.07
N ILE A 456 -24.13 8.93 -10.07
CA ILE A 456 -23.30 7.73 -9.96
C ILE A 456 -21.87 8.11 -9.57
N TYR A 457 -21.28 7.29 -8.70
CA TYR A 457 -19.89 7.41 -8.28
C TYR A 457 -18.96 7.33 -9.51
N PRO A 458 -18.01 8.26 -9.68
CA PRO A 458 -17.12 8.30 -10.85
C PRO A 458 -16.20 7.10 -10.96
N TYR A 459 -15.70 6.84 -12.17
CA TYR A 459 -14.64 5.87 -12.40
C TYR A 459 -13.32 6.44 -11.87
N SER A 460 -12.80 5.84 -10.80
CA SER A 460 -11.62 6.34 -10.06
C SER A 460 -10.28 5.82 -10.58
N TYR A 461 -10.28 4.77 -11.38
CA TYR A 461 -9.07 4.09 -11.85
C TYR A 461 -9.16 3.81 -13.34
N THR A 462 -7.99 3.69 -13.98
CA THR A 462 -7.87 3.02 -15.28
C THR A 462 -8.37 1.58 -15.16
N GLU A 463 -9.11 1.10 -16.16
CA GLU A 463 -9.62 -0.27 -16.19
C GLU A 463 -8.50 -1.32 -16.25
N LYS A 464 -7.29 -0.92 -16.66
CA LYS A 464 -6.09 -1.76 -16.69
C LYS A 464 -5.81 -2.42 -15.34
N PHE A 465 -6.16 -1.77 -14.22
CA PHE A 465 -6.05 -2.40 -12.89
C PHE A 465 -7.03 -3.56 -12.70
N ALA A 466 -8.27 -3.41 -13.14
CA ALA A 466 -9.24 -4.51 -13.09
C ALA A 466 -8.78 -5.65 -14.02
N GLU A 467 -8.27 -5.33 -15.21
CA GLU A 467 -7.71 -6.33 -16.12
C GLU A 467 -6.53 -7.10 -15.50
N LEU A 468 -5.64 -6.40 -14.78
CA LEU A 468 -4.57 -7.00 -14.01
C LEU A 468 -5.13 -7.97 -12.95
N GLY A 469 -6.11 -7.53 -12.16
CA GLY A 469 -6.77 -8.36 -11.15
C GLY A 469 -7.39 -9.63 -11.75
N ARG A 470 -8.09 -9.52 -12.89
CA ARG A 470 -8.65 -10.66 -13.64
C ARG A 470 -7.56 -11.60 -14.14
N ALA A 471 -6.47 -11.07 -14.70
CA ALA A 471 -5.40 -11.89 -15.26
C ALA A 471 -4.62 -12.66 -14.18
N ILE A 472 -4.38 -12.03 -13.02
CA ILE A 472 -3.80 -12.69 -11.83
C ILE A 472 -4.72 -13.81 -11.37
N ASP A 473 -6.00 -13.52 -11.14
CA ASP A 473 -6.96 -14.51 -10.64
C ASP A 473 -7.11 -15.72 -11.58
N ALA A 474 -7.17 -15.49 -12.90
CA ALA A 474 -7.23 -16.54 -13.90
C ALA A 474 -5.98 -17.43 -13.90
N TYR A 475 -4.80 -16.83 -13.72
CA TYR A 475 -3.55 -17.58 -13.58
C TYR A 475 -3.57 -18.45 -12.32
N GLU A 476 -3.91 -17.87 -11.17
CA GLU A 476 -3.97 -18.58 -9.89
C GLU A 476 -5.02 -19.70 -9.89
N LYS A 477 -6.15 -19.50 -10.56
CA LYS A 477 -7.15 -20.56 -10.79
C LYS A 477 -6.59 -21.73 -11.56
N THR A 478 -5.77 -21.46 -12.59
CA THR A 478 -5.11 -22.50 -13.38
C THR A 478 -4.02 -23.20 -12.56
N ARG A 479 -3.22 -22.45 -11.79
CA ARG A 479 -2.18 -22.98 -10.91
C ARG A 479 -2.75 -23.90 -9.83
N ALA A 480 -3.84 -23.51 -9.19
CA ALA A 480 -4.49 -24.29 -8.15
C ALA A 480 -5.00 -25.66 -8.68
N ARG A 481 -5.52 -25.70 -9.92
CA ARG A 481 -5.91 -26.95 -10.58
C ARG A 481 -4.73 -27.88 -10.88
N LEU A 482 -3.55 -27.33 -11.14
CA LEU A 482 -2.34 -28.12 -11.39
C LEU A 482 -1.67 -28.63 -10.11
N ARG A 483 -2.02 -28.09 -8.94
CA ARG A 483 -1.48 -28.49 -7.63
C ARG A 483 -2.40 -29.42 -6.85
N GLY A 484 -3.70 -29.38 -7.16
CA GLY A 484 -4.73 -30.17 -6.50
C GLY A 484 -4.92 -31.51 -7.17
#